data_AF-A0A1L7W062-F1
#
_entry.id   AF-A0A1L7W062-F1
#
_cell.length_a   1.000
_cell.length_b   1.000
_cell.length_c   1.000
_cell.angle_alpha   90.00
_cell.angle_beta   90.00
_cell.angle_gamma   90.00
#
_symmetry.space_group_name_H-M   'P 1'
#
loop_
_entity.id
_entity.type
_entity.pdbx_description
1 polymer ?
#
loop_
_entity_poly.entity_id
_entity_poly.type
_entity_poly.pdbx_seq_one_letter_code
_entity_poly.pdbx_strand_id
1 'polypeptide(L)'
;MASPNPSTQSSNVGDAVHCDDLKWLPPAPKIWIKLIELTPETGAYTVMISAEPGGVLPRHRRVKGAEIYILKGKGDHPQAGHFEKGDYVSGHEGARHDPLFF
;
A
#
# COMPACT_ATOMS: atom_id res chain seq x y z
N MET A 1 -19.72 2.72 23.17
CA MET A 1 -20.58 2.30 22.05
C MET A 1 -19.80 2.56 20.77
N ALA A 2 -19.43 1.52 20.04
CA ALA A 2 -18.76 1.70 18.73
C ALA A 2 -19.83 2.17 17.74
N SER A 3 -19.63 3.34 17.14
CA SER A 3 -20.47 3.81 16.03
C SER A 3 -20.43 2.76 14.92
N PRO A 4 -21.58 2.42 14.32
CA PRO A 4 -21.58 1.55 13.15
C PRO A 4 -20.82 2.27 12.04
N ASN A 5 -19.80 1.60 11.49
CA ASN A 5 -19.16 2.04 10.26
C ASN A 5 -20.28 2.25 9.22
N PRO A 6 -20.42 3.44 8.60
CA PRO A 6 -21.42 3.63 7.58
C PRO A 6 -21.08 2.65 6.46
N SER A 7 -21.99 1.71 6.26
CA SER A 7 -21.96 0.74 5.18
C SER A 7 -21.74 1.51 3.89
N THR A 8 -20.59 1.28 3.24
CA THR A 8 -20.37 1.62 1.85
C THR A 8 -21.43 0.89 1.04
N GLN A 9 -22.51 1.60 0.69
CA GLN A 9 -23.45 1.09 -0.31
C GLN A 9 -22.70 1.06 -1.63
N SER A 10 -22.34 -0.14 -2.09
CA SER A 10 -21.69 -0.31 -3.38
C SER A 10 -22.62 0.26 -4.46
N SER A 11 -22.18 1.30 -5.15
CA SER A 11 -22.95 1.86 -6.25
C SER A 11 -22.56 1.17 -7.56
N ASN A 12 -23.47 1.05 -8.53
CA ASN A 12 -23.15 0.53 -9.86
C ASN A 12 -22.25 1.47 -10.69
N VAL A 13 -21.76 2.56 -10.10
CA VAL A 13 -20.96 3.61 -10.76
C VAL A 13 -19.54 3.68 -10.20
N GLY A 14 -19.36 3.29 -8.93
CA GLY A 14 -18.07 3.31 -8.23
C GLY A 14 -18.22 3.58 -6.74
N ASP A 15 -17.11 3.48 -6.03
CA ASP A 15 -17.07 3.63 -4.57
C ASP A 15 -16.17 4.80 -4.16
N ALA A 16 -16.66 5.63 -3.24
CA ALA A 16 -15.86 6.65 -2.58
C ALA A 16 -15.48 6.15 -1.19
N VAL A 17 -14.19 6.06 -0.91
CA VAL A 17 -13.66 5.58 0.37
C VAL A 17 -13.05 6.74 1.15
N HIS A 18 -13.61 7.05 2.32
CA HIS A 18 -13.03 8.00 3.26
C HIS A 18 -11.81 7.38 3.94
N CYS A 19 -10.66 7.47 3.27
CA CYS A 19 -9.44 6.78 3.67
C CYS A 19 -8.97 7.16 5.08
N ASP A 20 -9.28 8.37 5.56
CA ASP A 20 -8.91 8.82 6.92
C ASP A 20 -9.56 7.98 8.02
N ASP A 21 -10.77 7.46 7.78
CA ASP A 21 -11.52 6.65 8.73
C ASP A 21 -11.08 5.18 8.78
N LEU A 22 -10.27 4.74 7.81
CA LEU A 22 -9.74 3.38 7.77
C LEU A 22 -8.73 3.13 8.89
N LYS A 23 -8.70 1.91 9.42
CA LYS A 23 -7.73 1.49 10.42
C LYS A 23 -6.37 1.19 9.78
N TRP A 24 -5.31 1.64 10.43
CA TRP A 24 -3.95 1.18 10.12
C TRP A 24 -3.74 -0.25 10.63
N LEU A 25 -3.26 -1.13 9.76
CA LEU A 25 -2.91 -2.51 10.05
C LEU A 25 -1.37 -2.67 9.98
N PRO A 26 -0.72 -3.39 10.91
CA PRO A 26 0.74 -3.51 10.94
C PRO A 26 1.25 -4.80 10.26
N PRO A 27 1.65 -4.79 8.97
CA PRO A 27 2.23 -5.97 8.32
C PRO A 27 3.67 -6.29 8.78
N ALA A 28 4.39 -5.29 9.33
CA ALA A 28 5.75 -5.43 9.84
C ALA A 28 6.05 -4.32 10.88
N PRO A 29 7.09 -4.46 11.71
CA PRO A 29 7.50 -3.39 12.63
C PRO A 29 7.75 -2.08 11.88
N LYS A 30 7.13 -0.99 12.36
CA LYS A 30 7.23 0.37 11.78
C LYS A 30 6.71 0.52 10.34
N ILE A 31 5.91 -0.45 9.87
CA ILE A 31 5.19 -0.38 8.60
C ILE A 31 3.71 -0.54 8.89
N TRP A 32 2.89 0.30 8.29
CA TRP A 32 1.44 0.26 8.40
C TRP A 32 0.77 0.36 7.03
N ILE A 33 -0.38 -0.30 6.89
CA ILE A 33 -1.23 -0.19 5.72
C ILE A 33 -2.67 0.16 6.08
N LYS A 34 -3.34 0.93 5.22
CA LYS A 34 -4.80 0.97 5.15
C LYS A 34 -5.22 0.19 3.91
N LEU A 35 -6.03 -0.85 4.07
CA LEU A 35 -6.65 -1.55 2.94
C LEU A 35 -7.82 -0.71 2.44
N ILE A 36 -7.68 -0.15 1.24
CA ILE A 36 -8.68 0.72 0.62
C ILE A 36 -9.72 -0.13 -0.13
N GLU A 37 -9.23 -1.09 -0.92
CA GLU A 37 -10.06 -1.97 -1.75
C GLU A 37 -9.41 -3.35 -1.87
N LEU A 38 -10.25 -4.38 -1.96
CA LEU A 38 -9.88 -5.74 -2.29
C LEU A 38 -10.89 -6.30 -3.30
N THR A 39 -10.40 -6.81 -4.43
CA THR A 39 -11.19 -7.56 -5.42
C THR A 39 -10.94 -9.07 -5.20
N PRO A 40 -11.84 -9.79 -4.49
CA PRO A 40 -11.56 -11.16 -4.07
C PRO A 40 -11.33 -12.15 -5.23
N GLU A 41 -11.97 -11.90 -6.37
CA GLU A 41 -11.93 -12.78 -7.55
C GLU A 41 -10.54 -12.80 -8.20
N THR A 42 -9.82 -11.68 -8.16
CA THR A 42 -8.48 -11.54 -8.75
C THR A 42 -7.37 -11.48 -7.71
N GLY A 43 -7.73 -11.19 -6.45
CA GLY A 43 -6.78 -10.89 -5.38
C GLY A 43 -6.10 -9.52 -5.52
N ALA A 44 -6.56 -8.67 -6.45
CA ALA A 44 -6.07 -7.31 -6.58
C ALA A 44 -6.50 -6.48 -5.36
N TYR A 45 -5.63 -5.60 -4.90
CA TYR A 45 -5.93 -4.72 -3.78
C TYR A 45 -5.26 -3.36 -3.97
N THR A 46 -5.90 -2.36 -3.37
CA THR A 46 -5.35 -1.00 -3.27
C THR A 46 -5.10 -0.71 -1.80
N VAL A 47 -3.88 -0.28 -1.47
CA VAL A 47 -3.47 0.05 -0.11
C VAL A 47 -2.79 1.41 -0.05
N MET A 48 -2.98 2.11 1.06
CA MET A 48 -2.08 3.19 1.47
C MET A 48 -1.02 2.60 2.39
N ILE A 49 0.26 2.93 2.16
CA ILE A 49 1.37 2.44 2.95
C ILE A 49 2.00 3.63 3.69
N SER A 50 2.25 3.45 4.99
CA SER A 50 3.07 4.36 5.80
C SER A 50 4.24 3.58 6.37
N ALA A 51 5.45 4.06 6.12
CA ALA A 51 6.68 3.52 6.69
C ALA A 51 7.35 4.61 7.52
N GLU A 52 7.75 4.27 8.74
CA GLU A 52 8.54 5.15 9.61
C GLU A 52 10.04 4.84 9.52
N PRO A 53 10.92 5.80 9.87
CA PRO A 53 12.36 5.58 9.90
C PRO A 53 12.78 4.34 10.72
N GLY A 54 13.62 3.51 10.11
CA GLY A 54 14.06 2.20 10.60
C GLY A 54 13.05 1.07 10.35
N GLY A 55 11.97 1.32 9.61
CA GLY A 55 11.04 0.30 9.14
C GLY A 55 11.66 -0.56 8.04
N VAL A 56 11.27 -1.83 8.00
CA VAL A 56 11.78 -2.79 7.01
C VAL A 56 10.62 -3.51 6.35
N LEU A 57 10.50 -3.39 5.03
CA LEU A 57 9.71 -4.32 4.25
C LEU A 57 10.59 -5.55 3.96
N PRO A 58 10.20 -6.74 4.45
CA PRO A 58 11.01 -7.94 4.31
C PRO A 58 11.14 -8.35 2.84
N ARG A 59 12.15 -9.17 2.54
CA ARG A 59 12.33 -9.77 1.21
C ARG A 59 11.03 -10.45 0.77
N HIS A 60 10.53 -10.07 -0.39
CA HIS A 60 9.29 -10.64 -0.94
C HIS A 60 9.33 -10.72 -2.46
N ARG A 61 8.36 -11.44 -3.03
CA ARG A 61 8.16 -11.55 -4.48
C ARG A 61 6.80 -10.97 -4.82
N ARG A 62 6.75 -10.15 -5.86
CA ARG A 62 5.50 -9.72 -6.49
C ARG A 62 4.93 -10.86 -7.33
N VAL A 63 3.81 -11.44 -6.90
CA VAL A 63 3.09 -12.47 -7.67
C VAL A 63 2.49 -11.87 -8.95
N LYS A 64 2.02 -10.62 -8.85
CA LYS A 64 1.52 -9.78 -9.96
C LYS A 64 2.15 -8.40 -9.88
N GLY A 65 1.97 -7.58 -10.93
CA GLY A 65 2.47 -6.21 -10.95
C GLY A 65 1.91 -5.35 -9.83
N ALA A 66 2.61 -4.27 -9.50
CA ALA A 66 2.13 -3.26 -8.57
C ALA A 66 2.59 -1.87 -9.02
N GLU A 67 1.78 -0.88 -8.67
CA GLU A 67 1.97 0.51 -9.02
C GLU A 67 1.83 1.34 -7.75
N ILE A 68 2.74 2.26 -7.51
CA ILE A 68 2.83 3.02 -6.27
C ILE A 68 3.04 4.49 -6.63
N TYR A 69 2.25 5.37 -6.03
CA TYR A 69 2.45 6.81 -6.11
C TYR A 69 2.86 7.37 -4.75
N ILE A 70 3.96 8.14 -4.70
CA ILE A 70 4.53 8.61 -3.45
C ILE A 70 3.85 9.92 -3.00
N LEU A 71 3.01 9.82 -1.97
CA LEU A 71 2.28 10.97 -1.42
C LEU A 71 3.15 11.89 -0.55
N LYS A 72 4.12 11.32 0.17
CA LYS A 72 5.00 12.04 1.11
C LYS A 72 6.29 11.26 1.35
N GLY A 73 7.36 11.99 1.63
CA GLY A 73 8.66 11.43 1.99
C GLY A 73 9.50 11.08 0.77
N LYS A 74 10.53 10.27 1.01
CA LYS A 74 11.46 9.74 0.00
C LYS A 74 12.10 8.47 0.53
N GLY A 75 12.70 7.68 -0.36
CA GLY A 75 13.44 6.48 -0.01
C GLY A 75 14.26 5.96 -1.18
N ASP A 76 15.01 4.90 -0.93
CA ASP A 76 15.91 4.31 -1.91
C ASP A 76 15.61 2.81 -2.04
N HIS A 77 15.06 2.41 -3.17
CA HIS A 77 14.85 1.01 -3.48
C HIS A 77 16.14 0.42 -4.06
N PRO A 78 16.77 -0.62 -3.45
CA PRO A 78 18.05 -1.14 -3.90
C PRO A 78 18.11 -1.55 -5.38
N GLN A 79 16.95 -1.92 -5.93
CA GLN A 79 16.81 -2.41 -7.31
C GLN A 79 16.04 -1.47 -8.24
N ALA A 80 15.38 -0.42 -7.72
CA ALA A 80 14.55 0.48 -8.53
C ALA A 80 15.01 1.94 -8.46
N GLY A 81 15.96 2.25 -7.57
CA GLY A 81 16.53 3.59 -7.40
C GLY A 81 15.81 4.43 -6.35
N HIS A 82 16.22 5.69 -6.29
CA HIS A 82 15.61 6.70 -5.43
C HIS A 82 14.18 7.00 -5.86
N PHE A 83 13.32 7.29 -4.89
CA PHE A 83 11.98 7.83 -5.12
C PHE A 83 11.66 8.89 -4.08
N GLU A 84 10.89 9.90 -4.48
CA GLU A 84 10.41 10.95 -3.61
C GLU A 84 8.97 11.34 -3.91
N LYS A 85 8.42 12.26 -3.12
CA LYS A 85 7.05 12.75 -3.30
C LYS A 85 6.79 13.18 -4.75
N GLY A 86 5.73 12.62 -5.33
CA GLY A 86 5.33 12.90 -6.71
C GLY A 86 5.78 11.83 -7.70
N ASP A 87 6.68 10.93 -7.30
CA ASP A 87 7.13 9.85 -8.16
C ASP A 87 6.09 8.73 -8.26
N TYR A 88 6.09 8.10 -9.43
CA TYR A 88 5.42 6.86 -9.71
C TYR A 88 6.45 5.73 -9.78
N VAL A 89 6.21 4.65 -9.03
CA VAL A 89 7.07 3.47 -8.96
C VAL A 89 6.28 2.24 -9.40
N SER A 90 6.73 1.59 -10.46
CA SER A 90 6.17 0.31 -10.91
C SER A 90 7.04 -0.87 -10.51
N GLY A 91 6.43 -1.92 -10.00
CA GLY A 91 7.08 -3.22 -9.81
C GLY A 91 6.47 -4.28 -10.72
N HIS A 92 7.30 -4.91 -11.54
CA HIS A 92 6.85 -5.89 -12.51
C HIS A 92 6.40 -7.21 -11.88
N GLU A 93 5.53 -7.94 -12.58
CA GLU A 93 5.14 -9.30 -12.21
C GLU A 93 6.39 -10.20 -12.09
N GLY A 94 6.44 -10.98 -11.03
CA GLY A 94 7.54 -11.89 -10.76
C GLY A 94 8.77 -11.25 -10.12
N ALA A 95 8.84 -9.92 -10.03
CA ALA A 95 9.96 -9.21 -9.41
C ALA A 95 10.20 -9.68 -7.97
N ARG A 96 11.46 -9.89 -7.62
CA ARG A 96 11.90 -10.25 -6.27
C ARG A 96 12.57 -9.03 -5.66
N HIS A 97 12.10 -8.61 -4.50
CA HIS A 97 12.67 -7.50 -3.76
C HIS A 97 13.58 -8.00 -2.66
N ASP A 98 14.77 -7.45 -2.58
CA ASP A 98 15.57 -7.48 -1.35
C ASP A 98 14.88 -6.67 -0.24
N PRO A 99 15.27 -6.82 1.04
CA PRO A 99 14.70 -6.02 2.11
C PRO A 99 14.83 -4.52 1.80
N LEU A 100 13.71 -3.79 1.90
CA LEU A 100 13.67 -2.35 1.72
C LEU A 100 13.63 -1.66 3.08
N PHE A 101 14.59 -0.78 3.30
CA PHE A 101 14.76 -0.01 4.52
C PHE A 101 14.25 1.42 4.30
N PHE A 102 13.51 1.94 5.27
CA PHE A 102 12.99 3.31 5.29
C PHE A 102 13.62 4.12 6.42
#